data_AF-A0A535X5Y9-F1
#
_entry.id   AF-A0A535X5Y9-F1
#
_cell.length_a   1.000
_cell.length_b   1.000
_cell.length_c   1.000
_cell.angle_alpha   90.00
_cell.angle_beta   90.00
_cell.angle_gamma   90.00
#
_symmetry.space_group_name_H-M   'P 1'
#
loop_
_entity.id
_entity.type
_entity.pdbx_description
1 polymer ?
#
loop_
_entity_poly.entity_id
_entity_poly.type
_entity_poly.pdbx_seq_one_letter_code
_entity_poly.pdbx_strand_id
1 'polypeptide(L)'
;MINDQARVSLVAQGTPALACEVCTANANVPNATVVVHHLRGGTVQLAACGWCVRALRRVAAATGGHAVFALAEGAIPVPASRHTAPRGARPAGPPVVLLEFVEHLRDPVDGTTYVARVCGRPRTGGTWEGWLEFVAVGAAVVLRTEQETTQSNRQGVAYWASGLEPSYLEGAFARARRDTPAAVSV
;
A
#
# COMPACT_ATOMS: atom_id res chain seq x y z
N MET A 1 -7.10 30.50 -3.67
CA MET A 1 -7.50 29.21 -3.05
C MET A 1 -6.27 28.64 -2.35
N ILE A 2 -6.16 28.86 -1.05
CA ILE A 2 -5.01 28.40 -0.24
C ILE A 2 -5.19 26.92 0.06
N ASN A 3 -4.20 26.13 -0.34
CA ASN A 3 -4.17 24.69 -0.23
C ASN A 3 -3.73 24.34 1.21
N ASP A 4 -4.70 24.09 2.09
CA ASP A 4 -4.49 23.84 3.51
C ASP A 4 -4.07 22.36 3.72
N GLN A 5 -2.76 22.10 3.69
CA GLN A 5 -2.19 20.75 3.72
C GLN A 5 -1.42 20.44 5.02
N ALA A 6 -2.03 19.69 5.93
CA ALA A 6 -1.32 19.15 7.10
C ALA A 6 -0.45 17.94 6.70
N ARG A 7 0.74 17.80 7.30
CA ARG A 7 1.68 16.69 7.06
C ARG A 7 1.79 15.82 8.32
N VAL A 8 1.49 14.55 8.20
CA VAL A 8 1.62 13.58 9.31
C VAL A 8 2.95 12.84 9.22
N SER A 9 3.70 12.82 10.33
CA SER A 9 4.97 12.12 10.48
C SER A 9 4.87 11.15 11.67
N LEU A 10 5.25 9.89 11.48
CA LEU A 10 5.20 8.89 12.55
C LEU A 10 6.57 8.86 13.24
N VAL A 11 6.62 9.15 14.55
CA VAL A 11 7.87 9.13 15.33
C VAL A 11 7.72 8.12 16.45
N ALA A 12 8.39 6.97 16.31
CA ALA A 12 8.37 5.93 17.32
C ALA A 12 9.19 6.36 18.55
N GLN A 13 8.54 7.04 19.50
CA GLN A 13 9.04 7.19 20.86
C GLN A 13 7.95 6.74 21.83
N GLY A 14 8.33 5.96 22.84
CA GLY A 14 7.41 5.45 23.87
C GLY A 14 6.71 6.60 24.57
N THR A 15 5.39 6.49 24.70
CA THR A 15 4.53 7.53 25.27
C THR A 15 4.06 7.11 26.65
N PRO A 16 4.05 8.00 27.67
CA PRO A 16 3.54 7.69 29.01
C PRO A 16 2.00 7.70 29.12
N ALA A 17 1.27 7.79 28.01
CA ALA A 17 -0.18 7.89 28.02
C ALA A 17 -0.85 6.55 28.41
N LEU A 18 -1.92 6.63 29.19
CA LEU A 18 -2.65 5.46 29.69
C LEU A 18 -3.70 4.93 28.69
N ALA A 19 -4.07 5.74 27.69
CA ALA A 19 -5.05 5.38 26.67
C ALA A 19 -4.59 5.86 25.28
N CYS A 20 -5.03 5.17 24.25
CA CYS A 20 -4.78 5.56 22.86
C CYS A 20 -5.54 6.85 22.51
N GLU A 21 -4.82 7.91 22.17
CA GLU A 21 -5.39 9.21 21.78
C GLU A 21 -5.90 9.23 20.33
N VAL A 22 -5.54 8.22 19.52
CA VAL A 22 -6.00 8.11 18.13
C VAL A 22 -7.38 7.45 18.02
N CYS A 23 -7.63 6.36 18.76
CA CYS A 23 -8.93 5.66 18.73
C CYS A 23 -9.78 5.84 19.98
N THR A 24 -9.27 6.52 21.00
CA THR A 24 -9.91 6.77 22.32
C THR A 24 -10.37 5.52 23.08
N ALA A 25 -10.04 4.32 22.59
CA ALA A 25 -10.40 3.06 23.22
C ALA A 25 -9.50 2.81 24.44
N ASN A 26 -10.12 2.82 25.62
CA ASN A 26 -9.43 2.72 26.92
C ASN A 26 -8.73 1.37 27.16
N ALA A 27 -9.11 0.32 26.44
CA ALA A 27 -8.52 -1.02 26.57
C ALA A 27 -7.16 -1.17 25.86
N ASN A 28 -6.73 -0.18 25.07
CA ASN A 28 -5.53 -0.28 24.25
C ASN A 28 -4.42 0.62 24.79
N VAL A 29 -3.41 0.01 25.41
CA VAL A 29 -2.21 0.71 25.88
C VAL A 29 -1.43 1.24 24.66
N PRO A 30 -1.14 2.55 24.58
CA PRO A 30 -0.37 3.12 23.50
C PRO A 30 1.11 2.72 23.61
N ASN A 31 1.75 2.47 22.46
CA ASN A 31 3.15 2.05 22.38
C ASN A 31 3.96 2.86 21.36
N ALA A 32 3.35 3.88 20.77
CA ALA A 32 3.96 4.73 19.76
C ALA A 32 3.43 6.16 19.86
N THR A 33 4.20 7.11 19.34
CA THR A 33 3.78 8.50 19.19
C THR A 33 3.51 8.81 17.71
N VAL A 34 2.35 9.39 17.40
CA VAL A 34 2.00 9.91 16.08
C VAL A 34 2.19 11.42 16.12
N VAL A 35 2.98 11.99 15.21
CA VAL A 35 3.24 13.43 15.16
C VAL A 35 2.51 14.05 13.98
N VAL A 36 1.66 15.02 14.24
CA VAL A 36 0.94 15.79 13.22
C VAL A 36 1.55 17.18 13.15
N HIS A 37 2.15 17.53 12.00
CA HIS A 37 2.63 18.88 11.75
C HIS A 37 1.47 19.74 11.28
N HIS A 38 1.16 20.76 12.07
CA HIS A 38 0.16 21.78 11.80
C HIS A 38 0.73 22.87 10.89
N LEU A 39 -0.12 23.40 10.00
CA LEU A 39 0.20 24.41 8.98
C LEU A 39 0.74 25.73 9.54
N ARG A 40 0.28 26.11 10.74
CA ARG A 40 0.76 27.29 11.48
C ARG A 40 2.11 27.07 12.20
N GLY A 41 2.83 25.98 11.89
CA GLY A 41 4.17 25.71 12.44
C GLY A 41 4.19 24.99 13.80
N GLY A 42 3.09 24.36 14.21
CA GLY A 42 3.02 23.57 15.45
C GLY A 42 3.11 22.06 15.19
N THR A 43 3.51 21.28 16.19
CA THR A 43 3.41 19.81 16.14
C THR A 43 2.47 19.33 17.24
N VAL A 44 1.51 18.50 16.89
CA VAL A 44 0.66 17.77 17.84
C VAL A 44 1.20 16.34 17.95
N GLN A 45 1.36 15.84 19.17
CA GLN A 45 1.77 14.47 19.43
C GLN A 45 0.58 13.69 20.01
N LEU A 46 0.34 12.48 19.51
CA LEU A 46 -0.74 11.61 19.94
C LEU A 46 -0.17 10.23 20.29
N ALA A 47 -0.47 9.73 21.48
CA ALA A 47 -0.19 8.37 21.88
C ALA A 47 -1.08 7.40 21.08
N ALA A 48 -0.48 6.41 20.43
CA ALA A 48 -1.17 5.45 19.58
C ALA A 48 -0.87 4.02 19.98
N CYS A 49 -1.90 3.18 19.99
CA CYS A 49 -1.74 1.73 20.12
C CYS A 49 -1.31 1.10 18.79
N GLY A 50 -0.80 -0.14 18.85
CA GLY A 50 -0.29 -0.85 17.66
C GLY A 50 -1.32 -1.04 16.54
N TRP A 51 -2.62 -1.13 16.87
CA TRP A 51 -3.69 -1.18 15.87
C TRP A 51 -3.83 0.13 15.09
N CYS A 52 -3.86 1.26 15.81
CA CYS A 52 -3.90 2.59 15.20
C CYS A 52 -2.66 2.88 14.36
N VAL A 53 -1.48 2.47 14.85
CA VAL A 53 -0.23 2.60 14.09
C VAL A 53 -0.30 1.81 12.79
N ARG A 54 -0.77 0.54 12.81
CA ARG A 54 -0.95 -0.25 11.59
C ARG A 54 -1.95 0.40 10.64
N ALA A 55 -3.06 0.94 11.14
CA ALA A 55 -4.04 1.64 10.33
C ALA A 55 -3.43 2.89 9.66
N LEU A 56 -2.70 3.71 10.42
CA LEU A 56 -2.04 4.91 9.89
C LEU A 56 -0.94 4.58 8.88
N ARG A 57 -0.16 3.51 9.10
CA ARG A 57 0.82 3.03 8.12
C ARG A 57 0.15 2.63 6.80
N ARG A 58 -1.00 1.94 6.85
CA ARG A 58 -1.78 1.60 5.65
C ARG A 58 -2.24 2.86 4.90
N VAL A 59 -2.72 3.86 5.62
CA VAL A 59 -3.11 5.14 5.01
C VAL A 59 -1.90 5.85 4.38
N ALA A 60 -0.78 5.95 5.10
CA ALA A 60 0.44 6.57 4.59
C ALA A 60 0.99 5.85 3.35
N ALA A 61 0.98 4.52 3.33
CA ALA A 61 1.39 3.74 2.15
C ALA A 61 0.48 4.03 0.95
N ALA A 62 -0.84 4.13 1.16
CA ALA A 62 -1.80 4.46 0.10
C ALA A 62 -1.62 5.88 -0.47
N THR A 63 -1.07 6.81 0.31
CA THR A 63 -0.89 8.21 -0.10
C THR A 63 0.55 8.58 -0.48
N GLY A 64 1.48 7.62 -0.55
CA GLY A 64 2.88 7.90 -0.92
C GLY A 64 3.72 8.50 0.21
N GLY A 65 3.42 8.15 1.47
CA GLY A 65 4.20 8.51 2.66
C GLY A 65 3.80 9.83 3.33
N HIS A 66 2.87 10.58 2.74
CA HIS A 66 2.32 11.81 3.30
C HIS A 66 0.81 11.83 3.03
N ALA A 67 0.00 12.06 4.05
CA ALA A 67 -1.45 12.10 3.93
C ALA A 67 -1.96 13.49 4.31
N VAL A 68 -2.81 14.06 3.44
CA VAL A 68 -3.53 15.31 3.72
C VAL A 68 -4.92 14.94 4.21
N PHE A 69 -5.26 15.38 5.41
CA PHE A 69 -6.59 15.17 5.99
C PHE A 69 -7.34 16.50 5.99
N ALA A 70 -8.49 16.52 5.34
CA ALA A 70 -9.43 17.64 5.39
C ALA A 70 -10.67 17.20 6.17
N LEU A 71 -11.04 17.98 7.18
CA LEU A 71 -12.33 17.82 7.85
C LEU A 71 -13.39 18.44 6.95
N ALA A 72 -14.10 17.60 6.18
CA ALA A 72 -15.27 18.03 5.42
C ALA A 72 -16.52 17.85 6.29
N GLU A 73 -17.08 18.94 6.81
CA GLU A 73 -18.44 18.94 7.35
C GLU A 73 -19.42 18.94 6.17
N GLY A 74 -19.83 17.75 5.71
CA GLY A 74 -20.73 17.58 4.55
C GLY A 74 -20.22 16.54 3.55
N ALA A 75 -21.13 16.07 2.67
CA ALA A 75 -20.88 14.97 1.74
C ALA A 75 -19.50 15.07 1.08
N ILE A 76 -18.72 13.97 1.19
CA ILE A 76 -17.39 13.82 0.61
C ILE A 76 -17.41 14.40 -0.80
N PRO A 77 -16.72 15.52 -1.08
CA PRO A 77 -16.58 15.98 -2.44
C PRO A 77 -15.85 14.86 -3.18
N VAL A 78 -16.54 14.19 -4.10
CA VAL A 78 -15.87 13.32 -5.07
C VAL A 78 -14.86 14.22 -5.76
N PRO A 79 -13.54 14.02 -5.60
CA PRO A 79 -12.57 14.91 -6.20
C PRO A 79 -12.79 14.86 -7.71
N ALA A 80 -13.18 16.00 -8.28
CA ALA A 80 -13.17 16.22 -9.70
C ALA A 80 -11.72 16.05 -10.17
N SER A 81 -11.55 15.05 -11.04
CA SER A 81 -10.29 14.57 -11.58
C SER A 81 -9.35 13.84 -10.60
N ARG A 82 -9.83 12.70 -10.06
CA ARG A 82 -9.06 11.48 -10.36
C ARG A 82 -8.82 11.50 -11.87
N HIS A 83 -7.57 11.51 -12.32
CA HIS A 83 -7.32 10.98 -13.64
C HIS A 83 -7.85 9.54 -13.60
N THR A 84 -9.11 9.37 -13.98
CA THR A 84 -9.63 8.12 -14.49
C THR A 84 -8.90 7.94 -15.80
N ALA A 85 -7.61 7.60 -15.71
CA ALA A 85 -6.95 6.92 -16.79
C ALA A 85 -7.82 5.69 -17.02
N PRO A 86 -8.42 5.54 -18.21
CA PRO A 86 -9.34 4.45 -18.46
C PRO A 86 -8.62 3.15 -18.08
N ARG A 87 -9.32 2.24 -17.42
CA ARG A 87 -8.86 0.88 -17.11
C ARG A 87 -8.38 0.09 -18.35
N GLY A 88 -8.32 0.69 -19.53
CA GLY A 88 -7.74 0.17 -20.77
C GLY A 88 -6.62 1.00 -21.39
N ALA A 89 -5.94 1.91 -20.67
CA ALA A 89 -4.75 2.58 -21.22
C ALA A 89 -3.71 1.52 -21.61
N ARG A 90 -3.38 1.48 -22.91
CA ARG A 90 -2.59 0.41 -23.54
C ARG A 90 -1.19 0.38 -22.93
N PRO A 91 -0.58 -0.81 -22.79
CA PRO A 91 0.84 -0.91 -22.45
C PRO A 91 1.68 -0.10 -23.43
N ALA A 92 2.59 0.72 -22.90
CA ALA A 92 3.51 1.55 -23.69
C ALA A 92 4.94 1.00 -23.72
N GLY A 93 5.19 -0.14 -23.06
CA GLY A 93 6.50 -0.79 -23.01
C GLY A 93 6.41 -2.18 -22.36
N PRO A 94 7.51 -2.93 -22.28
CA PRO A 94 7.53 -4.22 -21.63
C PRO A 94 7.35 -4.10 -20.11
N PRO A 95 6.81 -5.14 -19.44
CA PRO A 95 6.85 -5.23 -17.99
C PRO A 95 8.30 -5.32 -17.50
N VAL A 96 8.58 -4.67 -16.37
CA VAL A 96 9.87 -4.74 -15.68
C VAL A 96 9.65 -5.14 -14.23
N VAL A 97 10.51 -6.01 -13.71
CA VAL A 97 10.56 -6.30 -12.26
C VAL A 97 11.17 -5.09 -11.57
N LEU A 98 10.48 -4.59 -10.55
CA LEU A 98 10.86 -3.41 -9.78
C LEU A 98 11.38 -3.76 -8.39
N LEU A 99 10.83 -4.81 -7.79
CA LEU A 99 11.24 -5.32 -6.48
C LEU A 99 11.00 -6.82 -6.42
N GLU A 100 11.93 -7.57 -5.83
CA GLU A 100 11.75 -8.97 -5.48
C GLU A 100 11.84 -9.09 -3.95
N PHE A 101 10.88 -9.81 -3.36
CA PHE A 101 10.88 -10.05 -1.92
C PHE A 101 11.78 -11.24 -1.59
N VAL A 102 12.58 -11.09 -0.53
CA VAL A 102 13.48 -12.15 -0.03
C VAL A 102 12.69 -13.22 0.73
N GLU A 103 11.60 -12.83 1.38
CA GLU A 103 10.74 -13.73 2.12
C GLU A 103 9.88 -14.55 1.16
N HIS A 104 9.89 -15.87 1.35
CA HIS A 104 9.16 -16.80 0.53
C HIS A 104 7.77 -17.05 1.12
N LEU A 105 6.76 -17.09 0.27
CA LEU A 105 5.41 -17.48 0.65
C LEU A 105 5.23 -18.99 0.44
N ARG A 106 4.73 -19.69 1.46
CA ARG A 106 4.35 -21.09 1.33
C ARG A 106 2.85 -21.21 1.17
N ASP A 107 2.40 -21.88 0.12
CA ASP A 107 0.99 -22.17 -0.06
C ASP A 107 0.55 -23.19 1.00
N PRO A 108 -0.46 -22.88 1.83
CA PRO A 108 -0.97 -23.81 2.82
C PRO A 108 -1.74 -25.01 2.23
N VAL A 109 -2.14 -24.97 0.96
CA VAL A 109 -2.93 -26.02 0.30
C VAL A 109 -2.05 -27.13 -0.24
N ASP A 110 -1.04 -26.78 -1.03
CA ASP A 110 -0.17 -27.75 -1.72
C ASP A 110 1.29 -27.74 -1.19
N GLY A 111 1.63 -26.80 -0.30
CA GLY A 111 2.96 -26.67 0.27
C GLY A 111 3.99 -26.01 -0.65
N THR A 112 3.61 -25.59 -1.85
CA THR A 112 4.49 -24.97 -2.85
C THR A 112 5.04 -23.65 -2.33
N THR A 113 6.32 -23.41 -2.56
CA THR A 113 6.99 -22.17 -2.15
C THR A 113 7.03 -21.20 -3.32
N TYR A 114 6.70 -19.94 -3.06
CA TYR A 114 6.64 -18.86 -4.05
C TYR A 114 7.52 -17.68 -3.65
N VAL A 115 8.16 -17.06 -4.63
CA VAL A 115 8.83 -15.77 -4.51
C VAL A 115 7.91 -14.68 -5.04
N ALA A 116 7.61 -13.67 -4.22
CA ALA A 116 6.83 -12.52 -4.65
C ALA A 116 7.72 -11.49 -5.38
N ARG A 117 7.22 -10.97 -6.49
CA ARG A 117 7.84 -9.91 -7.29
C ARG A 117 6.83 -8.82 -7.55
N VAL A 118 7.25 -7.56 -7.42
CA VAL A 118 6.50 -6.44 -7.96
C VAL A 118 6.99 -6.17 -9.37
N CYS A 119 6.05 -6.23 -10.30
CA CYS A 119 6.27 -5.83 -11.67
C CYS A 119 5.56 -4.52 -11.94
N GLY A 120 6.12 -3.73 -12.86
CA GLY A 120 5.48 -2.51 -13.33
C GLY A 120 5.69 -2.28 -14.81
N ARG A 121 4.82 -1.47 -15.40
CA ARG A 121 4.85 -1.19 -16.83
C ARG A 121 4.33 0.22 -17.13
N PRO A 122 4.98 0.96 -18.03
CA PRO A 122 4.47 2.24 -18.49
C PRO A 122 3.19 2.04 -19.31
N ARG A 123 2.27 2.99 -19.19
CA ARG A 123 1.00 3.04 -19.91
C ARG A 123 0.95 4.25 -20.82
N THR A 124 0.11 4.18 -21.85
CA THR A 124 -0.25 5.37 -22.64
C THR A 124 -0.83 6.45 -21.71
N GLY A 125 -0.32 7.67 -21.79
CA GLY A 125 -0.70 8.77 -20.90
C GLY A 125 0.31 9.04 -19.76
N GLY A 126 1.48 8.40 -19.77
CA GLY A 126 2.60 8.75 -18.91
C GLY A 126 2.55 8.16 -17.50
N THR A 127 1.52 7.38 -17.17
CA THR A 127 1.41 6.68 -15.88
C THR A 127 2.04 5.29 -15.94
N TRP A 128 2.25 4.69 -14.77
CA TRP A 128 2.78 3.36 -14.57
C TRP A 128 1.78 2.51 -13.81
N GLU A 129 1.52 1.30 -14.29
CA GLU A 129 0.84 0.28 -13.51
C GLU A 129 1.83 -0.55 -12.72
N GLY A 130 1.39 -1.07 -11.58
CA GLY A 130 2.10 -2.08 -10.78
C GLY A 130 1.17 -3.23 -10.41
N TRP A 131 1.72 -4.45 -10.36
CA TRP A 131 1.05 -5.68 -9.93
C TRP A 131 2.06 -6.63 -9.27
N LEU A 132 1.55 -7.70 -8.67
CA LEU A 132 2.35 -8.75 -8.05
C LEU A 132 2.37 -10.01 -8.92
N GLU A 133 3.55 -10.62 -8.99
CA GLU A 133 3.78 -11.95 -9.54
C GLU A 133 4.34 -12.86 -8.45
N PHE A 134 3.81 -14.07 -8.36
CA PHE A 134 4.26 -15.10 -7.44
C PHE A 134 4.84 -16.24 -8.26
N VAL A 135 6.15 -16.40 -8.20
CA VAL A 135 6.89 -17.38 -8.99
C VAL A 135 7.17 -18.60 -8.13
N ALA A 136 6.66 -19.75 -8.53
CA ALA A 136 6.90 -21.00 -7.82
C ALA A 136 8.40 -21.36 -7.86
N VAL A 137 8.97 -21.71 -6.71
CA VAL A 137 10.35 -22.19 -6.61
C VAL A 137 10.41 -23.61 -7.17
N GLY A 138 11.19 -23.81 -8.22
CA GLY A 138 11.37 -25.12 -8.85
C GLY A 138 10.27 -25.52 -9.84
N ALA A 139 9.30 -24.63 -10.14
CA ALA A 139 8.29 -24.86 -11.16
C ALA A 139 8.11 -23.61 -12.05
N ALA A 140 7.67 -23.80 -13.29
CA ALA A 140 7.41 -22.70 -14.24
C ALA A 140 6.05 -22.01 -14.00
N VAL A 141 5.48 -22.15 -12.81
CA VAL A 141 4.17 -21.58 -12.47
C VAL A 141 4.35 -20.16 -11.96
N VAL A 142 3.64 -19.22 -12.59
CA VAL A 142 3.58 -17.82 -12.17
C VAL A 142 2.13 -17.44 -11.95
N LEU A 143 1.78 -17.14 -10.70
CA LEU A 143 0.48 -16.55 -10.38
C LEU A 143 0.62 -15.05 -10.42
N ARG A 144 -0.38 -14.36 -10.96
CA ARG A 144 -0.32 -12.92 -11.18
C ARG A 144 -1.60 -12.27 -10.67
N THR A 145 -1.46 -11.15 -9.97
CA THR A 145 -2.61 -10.30 -9.65
C THR A 145 -3.03 -9.46 -10.85
N GLU A 146 -4.24 -8.91 -10.79
CA GLU A 146 -4.56 -7.75 -11.61
C GLU A 146 -3.72 -6.52 -11.22
N GLN A 147 -4.05 -5.37 -11.80
CA GLN A 147 -3.42 -4.10 -11.46
C GLN A 147 -3.69 -3.73 -9.98
N GLU A 148 -2.62 -3.62 -9.18
CA GLU A 148 -2.69 -3.26 -7.75
C GLU A 148 -2.53 -1.75 -7.54
N THR A 149 -1.76 -1.08 -8.40
CA THR A 149 -1.55 0.37 -8.30
C THR A 149 -1.40 1.07 -9.64
N THR A 150 -1.73 2.37 -9.67
CA THR A 150 -1.37 3.30 -10.75
C THR A 150 -0.56 4.42 -10.13
N GLN A 151 0.62 4.69 -10.71
CA GLN A 151 1.54 5.71 -10.23
C GLN A 151 1.92 6.63 -11.39
N SER A 152 2.37 7.84 -11.08
CA SER A 152 2.75 8.81 -12.11
C SER A 152 4.08 8.46 -12.81
N ASN A 153 4.90 7.61 -12.20
CA ASN A 153 6.19 7.17 -12.75
C ASN A 153 6.64 5.83 -12.13
N ARG A 154 7.73 5.27 -12.67
CA ARG A 154 8.35 4.01 -12.21
C ARG A 154 8.76 4.04 -10.73
N GLN A 155 9.32 5.16 -10.26
CA GLN A 155 9.80 5.30 -8.88
C GLN A 155 8.64 5.25 -7.88
N GLY A 156 7.46 5.79 -8.24
CA GLY A 156 6.25 5.67 -7.43
C GLY A 156 5.81 4.22 -7.23
N VAL A 157 5.94 3.38 -8.26
CA VAL A 157 5.62 1.95 -8.15
C VAL A 157 6.63 1.23 -7.27
N ALA A 158 7.93 1.51 -7.43
CA ALA A 158 8.98 0.92 -6.59
C ALA A 158 8.85 1.36 -5.11
N TYR A 159 8.51 2.61 -4.86
CA TYR A 159 8.26 3.12 -3.51
C TYR A 159 7.03 2.45 -2.88
N TRP A 160 5.92 2.35 -3.60
CA TRP A 160 4.76 1.57 -3.16
C TRP A 160 5.14 0.13 -2.82
N ALA A 161 5.93 -0.52 -3.67
CA ALA A 161 6.41 -1.89 -3.48
C ALA A 161 7.18 -2.05 -2.16
N SER A 162 8.04 -1.07 -1.82
CA SER A 162 8.84 -1.11 -0.61
C SER A 162 8.02 -1.00 0.68
N GLY A 163 6.79 -0.50 0.60
CA GLY A 163 5.85 -0.40 1.73
C GLY A 163 4.93 -1.61 1.89
N LEU A 164 5.09 -2.67 1.10
CA LEU A 164 4.24 -3.86 1.20
C LEU A 164 4.71 -4.77 2.33
N GLU A 165 3.78 -5.07 3.24
CA GLU A 165 3.98 -5.96 4.38
C GLU A 165 3.60 -7.42 4.05
N PRO A 166 4.12 -8.42 4.78
CA PRO A 166 3.84 -9.83 4.53
C PRO A 166 2.35 -10.17 4.41
N SER A 167 1.52 -9.63 5.31
CA SER A 167 0.05 -9.83 5.27
C SER A 167 -0.64 -9.34 3.99
N TYR A 168 -0.07 -8.32 3.32
CA TYR A 168 -0.58 -7.87 2.02
C TYR A 168 -0.24 -8.89 0.93
N LEU A 169 0.98 -9.42 0.95
CA LEU A 169 1.44 -10.44 0.00
C LEU A 169 0.61 -11.72 0.13
N GLU A 170 0.31 -12.17 1.35
CA GLU A 170 -0.56 -13.32 1.62
C GLU A 170 -1.97 -13.12 1.03
N GLY A 171 -2.56 -11.94 1.27
CA GLY A 171 -3.87 -11.61 0.73
C GLY A 171 -3.89 -11.50 -0.80
N ALA A 172 -2.84 -10.93 -1.39
CA ALA A 172 -2.68 -10.83 -2.84
C ALA A 172 -2.47 -12.21 -3.49
N PHE A 173 -1.67 -13.08 -2.87
CA PHE A 173 -1.47 -14.46 -3.30
C PHE A 173 -2.79 -15.23 -3.31
N ALA A 174 -3.58 -15.12 -2.24
CA ALA A 174 -4.89 -15.78 -2.14
C ALA A 174 -5.91 -15.28 -3.20
N ARG A 175 -5.75 -14.07 -3.74
CA ARG A 175 -6.54 -13.58 -4.89
C ARG A 175 -5.99 -14.14 -6.21
N ALA A 176 -4.69 -13.98 -6.45
CA ALA A 176 -4.04 -14.46 -7.67
C ALA A 176 -4.29 -15.97 -7.91
N ARG A 177 -4.29 -16.77 -6.84
CA ARG A 177 -4.59 -18.21 -6.91
C ARG A 177 -6.06 -18.51 -7.23
N ARG A 178 -7.00 -17.68 -6.78
CA ARG A 178 -8.43 -17.82 -7.13
C ARG A 178 -8.70 -17.44 -8.58
N ASP A 179 -7.98 -16.44 -9.08
CA ASP A 179 -8.18 -15.89 -10.41
C ASP A 179 -7.38 -16.64 -11.49
N THR A 180 -6.41 -17.47 -11.10
CA THR A 180 -5.68 -18.34 -12.04
C THR A 180 -6.51 -19.59 -12.30
N PRO A 181 -7.11 -19.79 -13.50
CA PRO A 181 -7.63 -21.09 -13.87
C PRO A 181 -6.46 -22.07 -13.88
N ALA A 182 -6.63 -23.24 -13.26
CA ALA A 182 -5.65 -24.32 -13.26
C ALA A 182 -5.07 -24.49 -14.67
N ALA A 183 -3.77 -24.24 -14.82
CA ALA A 183 -3.12 -24.18 -16.12
C ALA A 183 -3.37 -25.49 -16.91
N VAL A 184 -3.85 -25.31 -18.13
CA VAL A 184 -3.88 -26.31 -19.19
C VAL A 184 -2.47 -26.88 -19.37
N SER A 185 -2.33 -28.18 -19.13
CA SER A 185 -1.17 -28.97 -19.55
C SER A 185 -1.18 -29.08 -21.08
N VAL A 186 -0.03 -28.78 -21.71
CA VAL A 186 0.30 -29.23 -23.08
C VAL A 186 1.22 -30.43 -22.95
#